data_AF-A0A529K6H9-F1
#
_entry.id   AF-A0A529K6H9-F1
#
_cell.length_a   1.000
_cell.length_b   1.000
_cell.length_c   1.000
_cell.angle_alpha   90.00
_cell.angle_beta   90.00
_cell.angle_gamma   90.00
#
_symmetry.space_group_name_H-M   'P 1'
#
loop_
_entity.id
_entity.type
_entity.pdbx_description
1 polymer ?
#
loop_
_entity_poly.entity_id
_entity_poly.type
_entity_poly.pdbx_seq_one_letter_code
_entity_poly.pdbx_strand_id
1 'polypeptide(L)' 'MNAHDPAWAQHRLLASRRREFLGAPIHALTMAETLAIADEAMTLRRPLHHVVVNVAKLVNMRNNAELHEDVATADVV' A
#
# COMPACT_ATOMS: atom_id res chain seq x y z
N MET A 1 -13.93 -8.62 6.21
CA MET A 1 -14.26 -7.79 5.03
C MET A 1 -13.56 -6.45 5.26
N ASN A 2 -12.32 -6.30 4.78
CA ASN A 2 -11.62 -5.01 4.89
C ASN A 2 -12.33 -4.08 3.91
N ALA A 3 -13.05 -3.09 4.44
CA ALA A 3 -13.69 -2.08 3.62
C ALA A 3 -12.58 -1.17 3.07
N HIS A 4 -12.15 -1.43 1.83
CA HIS A 4 -11.28 -0.52 1.11
C HIS A 4 -11.99 0.84 0.99
N ASP A 5 -11.34 1.89 1.47
CA ASP A 5 -11.83 3.25 1.29
C ASP A 5 -11.29 3.78 -0.05
N PRO A 6 -12.13 3.96 -1.08
CA PRO A 6 -11.69 4.37 -2.41
C PRO A 6 -11.06 5.77 -2.45
N ALA A 7 -11.17 6.55 -1.38
CA ALA A 7 -10.51 7.84 -1.29
C ALA A 7 -8.99 7.73 -1.04
N TRP A 8 -8.45 6.59 -0.54
CA TRP A 8 -6.99 6.41 -0.48
C TRP A 8 -6.36 6.29 -1.87
N ALA A 9 -7.05 5.64 -2.82
CA ALA A 9 -6.61 5.59 -4.22
C ALA A 9 -6.50 6.99 -4.87
N GLN A 10 -7.24 7.98 -4.35
CA GLN A 10 -7.24 9.37 -4.81
C GLN A 10 -6.30 10.27 -4.00
N HIS A 11 -5.65 9.74 -2.95
CA HIS A 11 -4.75 10.50 -2.09
C HIS A 11 -3.52 10.97 -2.89
N ARG A 12 -3.34 12.29 -2.99
CA ARG A 12 -2.37 12.92 -3.91
C ARG A 12 -0.94 12.43 -3.69
N LEU A 13 -0.53 12.28 -2.43
CA LEU A 13 0.80 11.80 -2.10
C LEU A 13 0.98 10.34 -2.57
N LEU A 14 0.03 9.46 -2.26
CA LEU A 14 0.08 8.04 -2.64
C LEU A 14 0.12 7.90 -4.17
N ALA A 15 -0.77 8.59 -4.87
CA ALA A 15 -0.80 8.60 -6.33
C ALA A 15 0.55 9.04 -6.94
N SER A 16 1.18 10.09 -6.39
CA SER A 16 2.47 10.60 -6.90
C SER A 16 3.66 9.66 -6.61
N ARG A 17 3.55 8.83 -5.57
CA ARG A 17 4.63 7.94 -5.09
C ARG A 17 4.48 6.49 -5.53
N ARG A 18 3.39 6.12 -6.22
CA ARG A 18 3.17 4.77 -6.74
C ARG A 18 4.17 4.42 -7.84
N ARG A 19 4.77 3.23 -7.77
CA ARG A 19 5.76 2.69 -8.71
C ARG A 19 5.49 1.21 -8.95
N GLU A 20 5.86 0.73 -10.12
CA GLU A 20 6.02 -0.70 -10.39
C GLU A 20 7.44 -1.12 -10.03
N PHE A 21 7.60 -2.13 -9.18
CA PHE A 21 8.89 -2.66 -8.82
C PHE A 21 8.85 -4.19 -8.79
N LEU A 22 9.66 -4.81 -9.65
CA LEU A 22 9.71 -6.27 -9.82
C LEU A 22 8.35 -6.93 -10.11
N GLY A 23 7.43 -6.18 -10.74
CA GLY A 23 6.08 -6.63 -11.09
C GLY A 23 5.07 -6.51 -9.95
N ALA A 24 5.37 -5.74 -8.91
CA ALA A 24 4.44 -5.41 -7.84
C ALA A 24 4.29 -3.89 -7.67
N PRO A 25 3.08 -3.39 -7.39
CA PRO A 25 2.87 -1.99 -7.06
C PRO A 25 3.42 -1.67 -5.67
N ILE A 26 4.24 -0.63 -5.55
CA ILE A 26 4.79 -0.13 -4.29
C ILE A 26 4.67 1.40 -4.19
N HIS A 27 4.70 1.96 -2.99
CA HIS A 27 4.82 3.40 -2.77
C HIS A 27 6.23 3.76 -2.30
N ALA A 28 6.91 4.61 -3.06
CA ALA A 28 8.23 5.14 -2.72
C ALA A 28 8.12 6.26 -1.67
N LEU A 29 7.62 5.91 -0.48
CA LEU A 29 7.45 6.79 0.67
C LEU A 29 8.70 6.77 1.56
N THR A 30 9.01 7.92 2.13
CA THR A 30 9.88 7.98 3.31
C THR A 30 9.11 7.54 4.57
N MET A 31 9.82 7.15 5.62
CA MET A 31 9.18 6.82 6.90
C MET A 31 8.28 7.95 7.43
N ALA A 32 8.74 9.20 7.32
CA ALA A 32 7.96 10.36 7.77
C ALA A 32 6.65 10.51 6.99
N GLU A 33 6.68 10.30 5.67
CA GLU A 33 5.48 10.31 4.83
C GLU A 33 4.53 9.16 5.19
N THR A 34 5.05 7.96 5.41
CA THR A 34 4.27 6.81 5.84
C THR A 34 3.57 7.05 7.18
N LEU A 35 4.28 7.62 8.16
CA LEU A 35 3.71 7.98 9.45
C LEU A 35 2.62 9.05 9.32
N ALA A 36 2.85 10.08 8.50
CA ALA A 36 1.86 11.13 8.26
C ALA A 36 0.54 10.58 7.68
N ILE A 37 0.61 9.59 6.77
CA ILE A 37 -0.58 8.92 6.22
C ILE A 37 -1.30 8.10 7.29
N ALA A 38 -0.55 7.38 8.14
CA ALA A 38 -1.14 6.62 9.24
C ALA A 38 -1.83 7.54 10.27
N ASP A 39 -1.20 8.66 10.60
CA ASP A 39 -1.76 9.69 11.49
C ASP A 39 -3.03 10.33 10.91
N GLU A 40 -3.03 10.62 9.61
CA GLU A 40 -4.22 11.09 8.89
C GLU A 40 -5.36 10.05 8.98
N ALA A 41 -5.07 8.78 8.68
CA ALA A 41 -6.05 7.70 8.73
C ALA A 41 -6.68 7.58 10.13
N MET A 42 -5.86 7.59 11.18
CA MET A 42 -6.32 7.54 12.56
C MET A 42 -7.16 8.78 12.95
N THR A 43 -6.71 9.96 12.55
CA THR A 43 -7.40 11.23 12.83
C THR A 43 -8.77 11.29 12.18
N LEU A 44 -8.86 10.87 10.92
CA LEU A 44 -10.11 10.83 10.16
C LEU A 44 -10.98 9.61 10.50
N ARG A 45 -10.47 8.68 11.33
CA ARG A 45 -11.10 7.37 11.61
C ARG A 45 -11.43 6.60 10.34
N ARG A 46 -10.55 6.68 9.35
CA ARG A 46 -10.69 6.00 8.06
C ARG A 46 -9.79 4.76 8.07
N PRO A 47 -10.34 3.56 7.82
CA PRO A 47 -9.54 2.35 7.69
C PRO A 47 -8.47 2.52 6.63
N LEU A 48 -7.27 2.01 6.89
CA LEU A 48 -6.13 2.04 5.97
C LEU A 48 -5.49 0.65 5.95
N HIS A 49 -5.54 -0.04 4.81
CA HIS A 49 -4.82 -1.29 4.61
C HIS A 49 -3.37 -0.98 4.20
N HIS A 50 -2.46 -1.00 5.16
CA HIS A 50 -1.03 -0.79 4.94
C HIS A 50 -0.27 -2.12 5.02
N VAL A 51 0.37 -2.50 3.93
CA VAL A 51 1.22 -3.69 3.83
C VAL A 51 2.66 -3.26 3.68
N VAL A 52 3.58 -3.99 4.31
CA VAL A 52 5.02 -3.82 4.08
C VAL A 52 5.55 -5.03 3.33
N VAL A 53 6.24 -4.78 2.22
CA VAL A 53 6.92 -5.81 1.43
C VAL A 53 8.42 -5.82 1.71
N ASN A 54 8.99 -7.02 1.80
CA ASN A 54 10.42 -7.24 1.76
C ASN A 54 10.79 -7.94 0.45
N VAL A 55 12.09 -8.11 0.17
CA VAL A 55 12.56 -8.76 -1.07
C VAL A 55 12.00 -10.17 -1.23
N ALA A 56 11.91 -10.95 -0.16
CA ALA A 56 11.37 -12.32 -0.23
C ALA A 56 9.89 -12.34 -0.65
N LYS A 57 9.07 -11.41 -0.14
CA LYS A 57 7.67 -11.25 -0.55
C LYS A 57 7.56 -10.93 -2.03
N LEU A 58 8.39 -10.01 -2.55
CA LEU A 58 8.42 -9.66 -3.97
C LEU A 58 8.74 -10.86 -4.87
N VAL A 59 9.70 -11.69 -4.47
CA VAL A 59 10.05 -12.91 -5.22
C VAL A 59 8.92 -13.93 -5.17
N ASN A 60 8.34 -14.14 -3.98
CA ASN A 60 7.29 -15.14 -3.77
C ASN A 60 5.99 -14.81 -4.51
N MET A 61 5.65 -13.52 -4.65
CA MET A 61 4.45 -13.07 -5.39
C MET A 61 4.40 -13.57 -6.84
N ARG A 62 5.55 -13.84 -7.46
CA ARG A 62 5.61 -14.35 -8.84
C ARG A 62 4.90 -15.70 -9.02
N ASN A 63 4.84 -16.51 -7.95
CA ASN A 63 4.24 -17.84 -7.96
C ASN A 63 3.07 -17.96 -6.96
N ASN A 64 2.66 -16.87 -6.32
CA ASN A 64 1.60 -16.86 -5.33
C ASN A 64 0.62 -15.71 -5.64
N ALA A 65 -0.45 -16.06 -6.36
CA ALA A 65 -1.46 -15.12 -6.80
C ALA A 65 -2.23 -14.46 -5.64
N GLU A 66 -2.48 -15.20 -4.57
CA GLU A 66 -3.17 -14.68 -3.38
C GLU A 66 -2.32 -13.61 -2.68
N LEU A 67 -1.02 -13.87 -2.49
CA LEU A 67 -0.10 -12.87 -1.94
C LEU A 67 0.01 -11.64 -2.85
N HIS A 68 0.00 -11.85 -4.17
CA HIS A 68 0.02 -10.75 -5.13
C HIS A 68 -1.25 -9.90 -5.03
N GLU A 69 -2.43 -10.53 -4.94
CA GLU A 69 -3.70 -9.82 -4.78
C GLU A 69 -3.79 -9.05 -3.46
N ASP A 70 -3.33 -9.64 -2.35
CA ASP A 70 -3.27 -8.99 -1.04
C ASP A 70 -2.42 -7.71 -1.06
N VAL A 71 -1.24 -7.76 -1.70
CA VAL A 71 -0.38 -6.59 -1.87
C VAL A 71 -0.98 -5.58 -2.87
N ALA A 72 -1.50 -6.04 -4.01
CA ALA A 72 -1.99 -5.16 -5.07
C ALA A 72 -3.26 -4.38 -4.71
N THR A 73 -4.04 -4.89 -3.75
CA THR A 73 -5.26 -4.26 -3.25
C THR A 73 -5.04 -3.42 -2.00
N ALA A 74 -3.85 -3.44 -1.39
CA ALA A 74 -3.53 -2.59 -0.25
C ALA A 74 -3.58 -1.10 -0.63
N ASP A 75 -4.04 -0.28 0.32
CA ASP A 75 -4.13 1.17 0.16
C ASP A 75 -2.72 1.80 0.15
N VAL A 76 -1.81 1.22 0.95
CA VAL A 76 -0.39 1.59 1.03
C VAL A 76 0.46 0.33 1.05
N VAL A 77 1.54 0.36 0.28
CA VAL A 77 2.53 -0.72 0.09
C VAL A 77 3.92 -0.15 0.17
#